data_AF-A0A7J0G4B8-F1
#
_entry.id   AF-A0A7J0G4B8-F1
#
_cell.length_a   1.000
_cell.length_b   1.000
_cell.length_c   1.000
_cell.angle_alpha   90.00
_cell.angle_beta   90.00
_cell.angle_gamma   90.00
#
_symmetry.space_group_name_H-M   'P 1'
#
loop_
_entity.id
_entity.type
_entity.pdbx_description
1 polymer ?
#
loop_
_entity_poly.entity_id
_entity_poly.type
_entity_poly.pdbx_seq_one_letter_code
_entity_poly.pdbx_strand_id
1 'polypeptide(L)'
;MAFSLLLIKFIVAGLSMAAFVAGGNFNGEVEVTWGNERAKVLNGGQLLTLSLDNYSGSGFQSKKEYLFGRIDMQIKLVPGNSAGTVTTYYLSSQGQHMMRLTLSS
;
A
#
# COMPACT_ATOMS: atom_id res chain seq x y z
N MET A 1 -22.91 25.57 -36.25
CA MET A 1 -23.35 24.29 -35.64
C MET A 1 -22.23 23.24 -35.61
N ALA A 2 -21.57 22.91 -36.73
CA ALA A 2 -20.50 21.91 -36.74
C ALA A 2 -19.26 22.28 -35.87
N PHE A 3 -18.86 23.56 -35.87
CA PHE A 3 -17.72 24.03 -35.07
C PHE A 3 -17.97 23.96 -33.55
N SER A 4 -19.17 24.30 -33.09
CA SER A 4 -19.51 24.17 -31.66
C SER A 4 -19.62 22.71 -31.22
N LEU A 5 -20.11 21.83 -32.11
CA LEU A 5 -20.12 20.38 -31.87
C LEU A 5 -18.71 19.80 -31.78
N LEU A 6 -17.76 20.29 -32.59
CA LEU A 6 -16.35 19.91 -32.50
C LEU A 6 -15.72 20.38 -31.18
N LEU A 7 -15.99 21.62 -30.77
CA LEU A 7 -15.48 22.17 -29.52
C LEU A 7 -15.96 21.39 -28.28
N ILE A 8 -17.24 21.01 -28.27
CA ILE A 8 -17.83 20.21 -27.19
C ILE A 8 -17.20 18.81 -27.13
N LYS A 9 -16.94 18.17 -28.27
CA LYS A 9 -16.27 16.86 -28.30
C LYS A 9 -14.83 16.94 -27.76
N PHE A 10 -14.10 18.01 -28.05
CA PHE A 10 -12.77 18.24 -27.50
C PHE A 10 -12.79 18.44 -25.98
N ILE A 11 -13.75 19.20 -25.47
CA ILE A 11 -13.91 19.42 -24.02
C ILE A 11 -14.27 18.11 -23.31
N VAL A 12 -15.19 17.32 -23.85
CA VAL A 12 -15.59 16.02 -23.28
C VAL A 12 -14.43 15.01 -23.33
N ALA A 13 -13.64 14.99 -24.40
CA ALA A 13 -12.44 14.15 -24.48
C ALA A 13 -11.38 14.56 -23.45
N GLY A 14 -11.14 15.87 -23.25
CA GLY A 14 -10.20 16.38 -22.24
C GLY A 14 -10.61 16.07 -20.81
N LEU A 15 -11.91 16.12 -20.50
CA LEU A 15 -12.47 15.75 -19.19
C LEU A 15 -12.42 14.24 -18.89
N SER A 16 -12.34 13.40 -19.93
CA SER A 16 -12.26 11.93 -19.77
C SER A 16 -10.87 11.42 -19.36
N MET A 17 -9.83 12.26 -19.41
CA MET A 17 -8.52 11.97 -18.80
C MET A 17 -8.55 12.21 -17.27
N ALA A 18 -9.60 11.75 -16.59
CA ALA A 18 -9.55 11.60 -15.15
C ALA A 18 -8.47 10.55 -14.85
N ALA A 19 -7.42 10.97 -14.16
CA ALA A 19 -6.22 10.19 -13.91
C ALA A 19 -6.57 8.79 -13.38
N PHE A 20 -6.20 7.76 -14.14
CA PHE A 20 -6.03 6.42 -13.57
C PHE A 20 -4.93 6.54 -12.51
N VAL A 21 -5.32 6.54 -11.23
CA VAL A 21 -4.37 6.27 -10.16
C VAL A 21 -4.05 4.79 -10.28
N ALA A 22 -2.99 4.47 -11.03
CA ALA A 22 -2.44 3.14 -11.02
C ALA A 22 -2.06 2.81 -9.56
N GLY A 23 -2.60 1.71 -9.02
CA GLY A 23 -2.22 1.23 -7.71
C GLY A 23 -0.70 1.05 -7.64
N GLY A 24 -0.11 1.42 -6.50
CA GLY A 24 1.34 1.28 -6.29
C GLY A 24 1.82 -0.16 -6.46
N ASN A 25 3.07 -0.34 -6.89
CA ASN A 25 3.68 -1.65 -7.05
C ASN A 25 4.62 -1.94 -5.88
N PHE A 26 4.32 -2.96 -5.08
CA PHE A 26 5.10 -3.31 -3.89
C PHE A 26 6.57 -3.63 -4.18
N ASN A 27 6.92 -4.13 -5.37
CA ASN A 27 8.33 -4.35 -5.72
C ASN A 27 9.14 -3.05 -5.75
N GLY A 28 8.51 -1.91 -6.09
CA GLY A 28 9.14 -0.60 -6.13
C GLY A 28 9.09 0.16 -4.80
N GLU A 29 8.08 -0.12 -3.97
CA GLU A 29 7.76 0.72 -2.81
C GLU A 29 8.21 0.13 -1.47
N VAL A 30 8.24 -1.19 -1.34
CA VAL A 30 8.52 -1.86 -0.06
C VAL A 30 9.59 -2.94 -0.20
N GLU A 31 10.21 -3.27 0.92
CA GLU A 31 11.09 -4.41 1.06
C GLU A 31 10.66 -5.26 2.26
N VAL A 32 10.77 -6.58 2.11
CA VAL A 32 10.50 -7.53 3.18
C VAL A 32 11.70 -7.51 4.14
N THR A 33 11.46 -7.13 5.39
CA THR A 33 12.52 -7.01 6.40
C THR A 33 12.76 -8.31 7.14
N TRP A 34 11.70 -9.11 7.34
CA TRP A 34 11.79 -10.41 7.99
C TRP A 34 10.59 -11.30 7.65
N GLY A 35 10.72 -12.60 7.89
CA GLY A 35 9.65 -13.59 7.69
C GLY A 35 9.96 -14.67 6.66
N ASN A 36 11.07 -14.60 5.92
CA ASN A 36 11.45 -15.58 4.90
C ASN A 36 10.26 -15.83 3.95
N GLU A 37 9.80 -17.08 3.84
CA GLU A 37 8.67 -17.46 2.99
C GLU A 37 7.29 -16.99 3.49
N ARG A 38 7.22 -16.38 4.69
CA ARG A 38 6.00 -15.86 5.30
C ARG A 38 5.63 -14.46 4.83
N ALA A 39 6.56 -13.76 4.17
CA ALA A 39 6.30 -12.49 3.49
C ALA A 39 6.60 -12.64 2.00
N LYS A 40 5.58 -12.47 1.16
CA LYS A 40 5.70 -12.65 -0.29
C LYS A 40 5.01 -11.53 -1.05
N VAL A 41 5.71 -11.01 -2.06
CA VAL A 41 5.12 -10.13 -3.06
C VAL A 41 4.70 -10.99 -4.24
N LEU A 42 3.41 -10.99 -4.54
CA LEU A 42 2.75 -11.79 -5.56
C LEU A 42 2.16 -10.91 -6.67
N ASN A 43 1.64 -11.54 -7.73
CA ASN A 43 0.94 -10.87 -8.82
C ASN A 43 1.73 -9.70 -9.44
N GLY A 44 3.04 -9.89 -9.63
CA GLY A 44 3.90 -8.86 -10.22
C GLY A 44 4.06 -7.59 -9.37
N GLY A 45 3.77 -7.65 -8.06
CA GLY A 45 3.87 -6.50 -7.16
C GLY A 45 2.54 -5.91 -6.69
N GLN A 46 1.41 -6.53 -7.04
CA GLN A 46 0.08 -6.01 -6.70
C GLN A 46 -0.45 -6.53 -5.36
N LEU A 47 0.15 -7.59 -4.82
CA LEU A 47 -0.30 -8.20 -3.57
C LEU A 47 0.91 -8.50 -2.68
N LEU A 48 0.88 -8.00 -1.46
CA LEU A 48 1.81 -8.37 -0.40
C LEU A 48 1.07 -9.25 0.60
N THR A 49 1.56 -10.47 0.82
CA THR A 49 1.01 -11.41 1.81
C THR A 49 1.97 -11.54 2.98
N LEU A 50 1.44 -11.46 4.19
CA LEU A 50 2.13 -11.73 5.44
C LEU A 50 1.45 -12.91 6.14
N SER A 51 2.25 -13.80 6.71
CA SER A 51 1.77 -14.89 7.56
C SER A 51 2.51 -14.95 8.88
N LEU A 52 1.86 -15.57 9.86
CA LEU A 52 2.35 -15.84 11.19
C LEU A 52 2.08 -17.32 11.49
N ASP A 53 3.08 -18.01 12.01
CA ASP A 53 2.96 -19.36 12.55
C ASP A 53 3.59 -19.44 13.93
N ASN A 54 3.71 -20.65 14.47
CA ASN A 54 4.29 -20.91 15.79
C ASN A 54 5.80 -20.64 15.87
N TYR A 55 6.48 -20.43 14.74
CA TYR A 55 7.92 -20.14 14.70
C TYR A 55 8.18 -18.64 14.59
N SER A 56 7.50 -17.94 13.68
CA SER A 56 7.67 -16.50 13.50
C SER A 56 6.51 -15.84 12.77
N GLY A 57 6.41 -14.52 12.92
CA GLY A 57 5.63 -13.68 12.02
C GLY A 57 6.39 -13.30 10.74
N SER A 58 6.01 -12.15 10.19
CA SER A 58 6.66 -11.52 9.05
C SER A 58 6.41 -10.02 9.02
N GLY A 59 7.21 -9.29 8.24
CA GLY A 59 7.06 -7.84 8.11
C GLY A 59 7.80 -7.24 6.92
N PHE A 60 7.47 -5.98 6.64
CA PHE A 60 8.03 -5.19 5.56
C PHE A 60 8.25 -3.75 6.02
N GLN A 61 9.06 -3.01 5.27
CA GLN A 61 9.21 -1.56 5.43
C GLN A 61 9.20 -0.87 4.07
N SER A 62 8.92 0.43 4.06
CA SER A 62 9.06 1.23 2.85
C SER A 62 10.54 1.37 2.49
N LYS A 63 10.85 1.32 1.19
CA LYS A 63 12.22 1.56 0.70
C LYS A 63 12.67 3.01 0.85
N LYS A 64 11.71 3.92 1.00
CA LYS A 64 11.93 5.35 1.14
C LYS A 64 11.37 5.84 2.46
N GLU A 65 12.01 6.88 2.97
CA GLU A 65 11.51 7.67 4.09
C GLU A 65 10.74 8.87 3.58
N TYR A 66 9.72 9.30 4.32
CA TYR A 66 8.84 10.38 3.94
C TYR A 66 8.68 11.33 5.13
N LEU A 67 8.85 12.63 4.88
CA LEU A 67 8.60 13.66 5.90
C LEU A 67 7.11 14.07 5.93
N PHE A 68 6.49 14.15 4.75
CA PHE A 68 5.08 14.44 4.57
C PHE A 68 4.53 13.58 3.44
N GLY A 69 3.27 13.15 3.54
CA GLY A 69 2.63 12.39 2.49
C GLY A 69 1.29 11.81 2.93
N ARG A 70 0.59 11.24 1.96
CA ARG A 70 -0.58 10.40 2.19
C ARG A 70 -0.19 8.98 1.82
N ILE A 71 -0.44 8.04 2.73
CA ILE A 71 -0.16 6.63 2.49
C ILE A 71 -1.48 5.87 2.62
N ASP A 72 -1.94 5.35 1.49
CA ASP A 72 -3.15 4.56 1.40
C ASP A 72 -2.76 3.10 1.16
N MET A 73 -3.34 2.18 1.94
CA MET A 73 -3.13 0.74 1.80
C MET A 73 -4.45 0.02 1.96
N GLN A 74 -4.74 -0.93 1.06
CA GLN A 74 -5.84 -1.86 1.25
C GLN A 74 -5.33 -3.07 2.03
N ILE A 75 -5.96 -3.34 3.19
CA ILE A 75 -5.55 -4.41 4.09
C ILE A 75 -6.70 -5.40 4.22
N LYS A 76 -6.40 -6.68 4.02
CA LYS A 76 -7.30 -7.79 4.30
C LYS A 76 -6.76 -8.58 5.49
N LEU A 77 -7.55 -8.64 6.56
CA LEU A 77 -7.19 -9.37 7.77
C LEU A 77 -7.40 -10.88 7.61
N VAL A 78 -6.75 -11.64 8.51
CA VAL A 78 -6.87 -13.09 8.59
C VAL A 78 -8.34 -13.47 8.87
N PRO A 79 -8.93 -14.42 8.12
CA PRO A 79 -10.29 -14.87 8.37
C PRO A 79 -10.34 -15.83 9.56
N GLY A 80 -11.48 -15.89 10.25
CA GLY A 80 -11.75 -16.86 11.31
C GLY A 80 -11.23 -16.43 12.69
N ASN A 81 -10.77 -17.38 13.51
CA ASN A 81 -10.24 -17.10 14.83
C ASN A 81 -8.82 -16.53 14.72
N SER A 82 -8.65 -15.27 15.12
CA SER A 82 -7.36 -14.57 15.15
C SER A 82 -7.00 -14.07 16.55
N ALA A 83 -7.54 -14.70 17.60
CA ALA A 83 -7.24 -14.32 18.98
C ALA A 83 -5.73 -14.35 19.24
N GLY A 84 -5.21 -13.26 19.81
CA GLY A 84 -3.78 -13.11 20.12
C GLY A 84 -2.89 -12.76 18.92
N THR A 85 -3.46 -12.60 17.73
CA THR A 85 -2.72 -12.11 16.55
C THR A 85 -2.89 -10.60 16.42
N VAL A 86 -1.82 -9.89 16.08
CA VAL A 86 -1.87 -8.44 15.81
C VAL A 86 -1.36 -8.20 14.40
N THR A 87 -2.16 -7.53 13.57
CA THR A 87 -1.72 -6.98 12.29
C THR A 87 -1.53 -5.47 12.46
N THR A 88 -0.31 -4.98 12.21
CA THR A 88 0.02 -3.55 12.38
C THR A 88 0.43 -2.91 11.08
N TYR A 89 -0.05 -1.70 10.86
CA TYR A 89 0.41 -0.80 9.82
C TYR A 89 0.71 0.56 10.47
N TYR A 90 1.95 1.03 10.38
CA TYR A 90 2.40 2.19 11.15
C TYR A 90 3.47 2.97 10.41
N LEU A 91 3.62 4.24 10.81
CA LEU A 91 4.74 5.10 10.41
C LEU A 91 5.63 5.33 11.63
N SER A 92 6.94 5.31 11.41
CA SER A 92 7.94 5.48 12.46
C SER A 92 9.12 6.29 11.95
N SER A 93 9.58 7.27 12.72
CA SER A 93 10.85 7.95 12.44
C SER A 93 12.04 7.13 12.92
N GLN A 94 13.23 7.38 12.36
CA GLN A 94 14.48 6.77 12.84
C GLN A 94 15.15 7.67 13.89
N GLY A 95 15.94 7.08 14.78
CA GLY A 95 16.77 7.80 15.76
C GLY A 95 16.38 7.58 17.23
N GLN A 96 17.13 8.22 18.13
CA GLN A 96 16.99 8.05 19.60
C GLN A 96 15.64 8.56 20.13
N HIS A 97 15.03 9.52 19.44
CA HIS A 97 13.71 10.07 19.77
C HIS A 97 12.73 9.76 18.64
N MET A 98 12.23 8.52 18.65
CA MET A 98 11.33 8.00 17.62
C MET A 98 9.88 8.42 17.87
N MET A 99 9.23 8.96 16.85
CA MET A 99 7.78 9.18 16.80
C MET A 99 7.12 8.01 16.07
N ARG A 100 5.98 7.50 16.58
CA ARG A 100 5.23 6.40 15.98
C ARG A 100 3.74 6.70 15.90
N LEU A 101 3.14 6.46 14.73
CA LEU A 101 1.70 6.50 14.49
C LEU A 101 1.23 5.11 14.07
N THR A 102 0.32 4.49 14.84
CA THR A 102 -0.04 3.06 14.67
C THR A 102 -1.51 2.88 14.33
N LEU A 103 -1.77 2.01 13.34
CA LEU A 103 -3.06 1.39 13.09
C LEU A 103 -2.92 -0.11 13.39
N SER A 104 -3.70 -0.60 14.35
CA SER A 104 -3.80 -2.01 14.72
C SER A 104 -5.25 -2.44 14.72
N SER A 105 -5.53 -3.61 14.15
CA SER A 105 -6.82 -4.29 14.29
C SER A 105 -6.80 -5.31 15.40
#